data_AF-A0A0C1QV84-F1
#
_entry.id   AF-A0A0C1QV84-F1
#
_cell.length_a   1.000
_cell.length_b   1.000
_cell.length_c   1.000
_cell.angle_alpha   90.00
_cell.angle_beta   90.00
_cell.angle_gamma   90.00
#
_symmetry.space_group_name_H-M   'P 1'
#
loop_
_entity.id
_entity.type
_entity.pdbx_description
1 polymer ?
#
loop_
_entity_poly.entity_id
_entity_poly.type
_entity_poly.pdbx_seq_one_letter_code
_entity_poly.pdbx_strand_id
1 'polypeptide(L)'
;MGLTIHYEFSLKNASVNEAREKIVALHNLALRLPFKFVDELVEISGKDCYFDKDDFNDPYCFIKIRALKPVEIAMNGFSWENSTYIIGFDSLPGEGSETPIFGLATHSEIKDVNDWMWTGFCKTQYASNPEYGGLENFLKCHLLIVKMLDAACELGITCDVTDEGGYWENRNIEELVSNIRQHNILMAALTGQIKDDLAVLGNIPILSPIFDYPNFEHLEAEGRQKPD
;
A
#
# COMPACT_ATOMS: atom_id res chain seq x y z
N MET A 1 0.50 4.95 -11.55
CA MET A 1 1.20 6.02 -10.81
C MET A 1 0.18 6.73 -9.93
N GLY A 2 0.55 7.04 -8.69
CA GLY A 2 -0.24 7.87 -7.80
C GLY A 2 0.26 7.78 -6.36
N LEU A 3 0.07 8.83 -5.57
CA LEU A 3 0.72 9.03 -4.25
C LEU A 3 0.51 7.81 -3.33
N THR A 4 1.62 7.08 -3.13
CA THR A 4 1.70 5.79 -2.44
C THR A 4 2.74 5.83 -1.33
N ILE A 5 2.43 5.18 -0.21
CA ILE A 5 3.41 4.84 0.82
C ILE A 5 3.85 3.40 0.59
N HIS A 6 5.14 3.17 0.42
CA HIS A 6 5.77 1.87 0.36
C HIS A 6 6.51 1.59 1.66
N TYR A 7 6.48 0.35 2.13
CA TYR A 7 7.23 -0.03 3.32
C TYR A 7 7.71 -1.47 3.28
N GLU A 8 8.83 -1.70 3.95
CA GLU A 8 9.37 -3.00 4.24
C GLU A 8 9.53 -3.17 5.75
N PHE A 9 9.16 -4.33 6.26
CA PHE A 9 9.45 -4.71 7.63
C PHE A 9 10.55 -5.75 7.66
N SER A 10 11.43 -5.64 8.66
CA SER A 10 12.37 -6.70 9.00
C SER A 10 12.41 -6.91 10.51
N LEU A 11 12.36 -8.19 10.92
CA LEU A 11 12.56 -8.60 12.30
C LEU A 11 13.54 -9.77 12.31
N LYS A 12 14.72 -9.55 12.88
CA LYS A 12 15.83 -10.52 12.86
C LYS A 12 15.83 -11.38 14.11
N ASN A 13 16.22 -12.64 13.97
CA ASN A 13 16.42 -13.56 15.08
C ASN A 13 15.25 -13.62 16.07
N ALA A 14 14.01 -13.68 15.57
CA ALA A 14 12.81 -13.75 16.40
C ALA A 14 12.13 -15.12 16.27
N SER A 15 11.64 -15.63 17.40
CA SER A 15 10.76 -16.79 17.43
C SER A 15 9.40 -16.48 16.80
N VAL A 16 8.66 -17.53 16.47
CA VAL A 16 7.27 -17.40 15.99
C VAL A 16 6.39 -16.64 17.00
N ASN A 17 6.60 -16.84 18.30
CA ASN A 17 5.81 -16.16 19.32
C ASN A 17 6.10 -14.66 19.36
N GLU A 18 7.37 -14.26 19.28
CA GLU A 18 7.73 -12.83 19.27
C GLU A 18 7.22 -12.11 18.01
N ALA A 19 7.28 -12.77 16.85
CA ALA A 19 6.70 -12.23 15.62
C ALA A 19 5.17 -12.09 15.73
N ARG A 20 4.49 -13.11 16.28
CA ARG A 20 3.05 -13.08 16.53
C ARG A 20 2.66 -11.96 17.48
N GLU A 21 3.36 -11.81 18.61
CA GLU A 21 3.07 -10.75 19.60
C GLU A 21 3.10 -9.36 18.96
N LYS A 22 4.08 -9.10 18.09
CA LYS A 22 4.19 -7.81 17.38
C LYS A 22 3.04 -7.59 16.39
N ILE A 23 2.70 -8.59 15.56
CA ILE A 23 1.59 -8.43 14.60
C ILE A 23 0.24 -8.34 15.32
N VAL A 24 0.02 -9.10 16.40
CA VAL A 24 -1.18 -8.98 17.24
C VAL A 24 -1.27 -7.59 17.88
N ALA A 25 -0.15 -7.02 18.33
CA ALA A 25 -0.14 -5.66 18.86
C ALA A 25 -0.51 -4.61 17.80
N LEU A 26 0.00 -4.76 16.57
CA LEU A 26 -0.40 -3.92 15.43
C LEU A 26 -1.88 -4.08 15.09
N HIS A 27 -2.39 -5.31 15.00
CA HIS A 27 -3.80 -5.58 14.73
C HIS A 27 -4.71 -4.94 15.78
N ASN A 28 -4.38 -5.09 17.06
CA ASN A 28 -5.10 -4.44 18.16
C ASN A 28 -5.03 -2.91 18.13
N LEU A 29 -3.95 -2.33 17.60
CA LEU A 29 -3.89 -0.89 17.35
C LEU A 29 -4.82 -0.50 16.20
N ALA A 30 -4.77 -1.21 15.06
CA ALA A 30 -5.62 -0.95 13.91
C ALA A 30 -7.11 -0.98 14.29
N LEU A 31 -7.54 -1.97 15.08
CA LEU A 31 -8.91 -2.09 15.59
C LEU A 31 -9.38 -0.90 16.46
N ARG A 32 -8.45 -0.15 17.06
CA ARG A 32 -8.74 1.05 17.87
C ARG A 32 -8.66 2.35 17.09
N LEU A 33 -8.12 2.30 15.87
CA LEU A 33 -7.99 3.45 14.99
C LEU A 33 -9.19 3.52 14.03
N PRO A 34 -9.51 4.71 13.49
CA PRO A 34 -10.67 4.91 12.60
C PRO A 34 -10.45 4.39 11.17
N PHE A 35 -9.97 3.15 11.04
CA PHE A 35 -9.99 2.41 9.78
C PHE A 35 -11.45 2.17 9.35
N LYS A 36 -11.69 2.13 8.04
CA LYS A 36 -12.99 1.72 7.48
C LYS A 36 -13.25 0.24 7.76
N PHE A 37 -12.23 -0.62 7.61
CA PHE A 37 -12.28 -1.97 8.14
C PHE A 37 -10.87 -2.46 8.52
N VAL A 38 -10.83 -3.46 9.40
CA VAL A 38 -9.66 -4.26 9.74
C VAL A 38 -10.14 -5.71 9.73
N ASP A 39 -9.49 -6.55 8.93
CA ASP A 39 -9.87 -7.96 8.78
C ASP A 39 -9.36 -8.79 9.96
N GLU A 40 -9.74 -10.07 9.99
CA GLU A 40 -9.22 -11.04 10.94
C GLU A 40 -7.71 -11.28 10.75
N LEU A 41 -7.06 -11.71 11.82
CA LEU A 41 -5.66 -12.12 11.78
C LEU A 41 -5.54 -13.45 11.02
N VAL A 42 -4.73 -13.47 9.98
CA VAL A 42 -4.38 -14.68 9.25
C VAL A 42 -3.03 -15.19 9.75
N GLU A 43 -2.96 -16.46 10.10
CA GLU A 43 -1.72 -17.14 10.50
C GLU A 43 -1.67 -18.53 9.86
N ILE A 44 -0.74 -18.73 8.92
CA ILE A 44 -0.61 -19.95 8.10
C ILE A 44 0.84 -20.40 8.01
N SER A 45 1.05 -21.69 7.75
CA SER A 45 2.40 -22.29 7.72
C SER A 45 2.53 -23.46 6.74
N GLY A 46 3.78 -23.77 6.37
CA GLY A 46 4.13 -24.89 5.51
C GLY A 46 3.49 -24.76 4.13
N LYS A 47 2.82 -25.83 3.68
CA LYS A 47 2.18 -25.89 2.37
C LYS A 47 1.08 -24.82 2.18
N ASP A 48 0.46 -24.37 3.26
CA ASP A 48 -0.65 -23.41 3.18
C ASP A 48 -0.14 -22.02 2.79
N CYS A 49 1.15 -21.73 2.94
CA CYS A 49 1.79 -20.49 2.48
C CYS A 49 2.06 -20.45 0.97
N TYR A 50 1.93 -21.57 0.25
CA TYR A 50 2.19 -21.62 -1.18
C TYR A 50 1.22 -20.74 -1.94
N PHE A 51 1.76 -19.83 -2.76
CA PHE A 51 0.99 -19.02 -3.69
C PHE A 51 0.87 -19.73 -5.04
N ASP A 52 -0.35 -20.13 -5.39
CA ASP A 52 -0.69 -20.60 -6.72
C ASP A 52 -1.32 -19.46 -7.53
N LYS A 53 -0.63 -19.04 -8.59
CA LYS A 53 -1.10 -17.96 -9.47
C LYS A 53 -2.37 -18.32 -10.27
N ASP A 54 -2.69 -19.60 -10.37
CA ASP A 54 -3.81 -20.11 -11.15
C ASP A 54 -5.04 -20.40 -10.24
N ASP A 55 -4.91 -20.28 -8.91
CA ASP A 55 -6.02 -20.42 -7.95
C ASP A 55 -6.64 -19.07 -7.55
N PHE A 56 -7.67 -18.67 -8.30
CA PHE A 56 -8.42 -17.45 -8.04
C PHE A 56 -9.40 -17.52 -6.85
N ASN A 57 -9.58 -18.70 -6.23
CA ASN A 57 -10.49 -18.88 -5.10
C ASN A 57 -9.78 -18.91 -3.75
N ASP A 58 -8.44 -18.81 -3.74
CA ASP A 58 -7.67 -18.79 -2.49
C ASP A 58 -8.02 -17.53 -1.68
N PRO A 59 -8.65 -17.67 -0.49
CA PRO A 59 -9.00 -16.53 0.34
C PRO A 59 -7.77 -15.78 0.87
N TYR A 60 -6.58 -16.40 0.82
CA TYR A 60 -5.32 -15.83 1.29
C TYR A 60 -4.42 -15.37 0.14
N CYS A 61 -4.93 -15.29 -1.09
CA CYS A 61 -4.12 -14.94 -2.26
C CYS A 61 -3.32 -13.63 -2.08
N PHE A 62 -3.97 -12.56 -1.60
CA PHE A 62 -3.31 -11.27 -1.43
C PHE A 62 -2.24 -11.28 -0.34
N ILE A 63 -2.52 -11.88 0.82
CA ILE A 63 -1.54 -11.94 1.92
C ILE A 63 -0.33 -12.80 1.53
N LYS A 64 -0.53 -13.88 0.77
CA LYS A 64 0.56 -14.70 0.22
C LYS A 64 1.42 -13.93 -0.78
N ILE A 65 0.81 -13.17 -1.69
CA ILE A 65 1.53 -12.32 -2.64
C ILE A 65 2.43 -11.32 -1.91
N ARG A 66 1.94 -10.71 -0.82
CA ARG A 66 2.72 -9.76 0.00
C ARG A 66 3.87 -10.42 0.77
N ALA A 67 3.70 -11.68 1.10
CA ALA A 67 4.68 -12.46 1.82
C ALA A 67 5.83 -12.98 0.92
N LEU A 68 5.68 -12.97 -0.41
CA LEU A 68 6.71 -13.42 -1.34
C LEU A 68 8.01 -12.65 -1.17
N LYS A 69 9.14 -13.37 -1.21
CA LYS A 69 10.47 -12.75 -1.16
C LYS A 69 11.09 -12.74 -2.56
N PRO A 70 11.55 -11.57 -3.06
CA PRO A 70 12.27 -11.50 -4.32
C PRO A 70 13.64 -12.18 -4.19
N VAL A 71 14.01 -13.04 -5.15
CA VAL A 71 15.29 -13.78 -5.12
C VAL A 71 16.28 -13.26 -6.14
N GLU A 72 15.86 -13.03 -7.39
CA GLU A 72 16.74 -12.51 -8.44
C GLU A 72 15.96 -11.83 -9.58
N ILE A 73 16.55 -10.78 -10.17
CA ILE A 73 16.13 -10.24 -11.46
C ILE A 73 16.92 -10.99 -12.54
N ALA A 74 16.36 -12.06 -13.08
CA ALA A 74 16.94 -12.70 -14.26
C ALA A 74 16.58 -11.90 -15.52
N MET A 75 17.35 -12.06 -16.61
CA MET A 75 17.02 -11.46 -17.92
C MET A 75 15.61 -11.82 -18.44
N ASN A 76 14.96 -12.81 -17.81
CA ASN A 76 13.69 -13.40 -18.23
C ASN A 76 12.55 -13.10 -17.25
N GLY A 77 12.78 -12.27 -16.21
CA GLY A 77 11.76 -11.86 -15.25
C GLY A 77 12.18 -12.00 -13.78
N PHE A 78 11.22 -11.76 -12.89
CA PHE A 78 11.38 -11.85 -11.44
C PHE A 78 11.14 -13.29 -10.96
N SER A 79 12.03 -13.80 -10.12
CA SER A 79 11.79 -15.03 -9.35
C SER A 79 11.43 -14.70 -7.90
N TRP A 80 10.49 -15.48 -7.35
CA TRP A 80 9.95 -15.30 -6.00
C TRP A 80 10.12 -16.58 -5.19
N GLU A 81 10.44 -16.42 -3.91
CA GLU A 81 10.48 -17.48 -2.91
C GLU A 81 9.19 -17.44 -2.07
N ASN A 82 8.53 -18.60 -1.95
CA ASN A 82 7.35 -18.74 -1.09
C ASN A 82 7.76 -18.69 0.38
N SER A 83 6.91 -18.12 1.21
CA SER A 83 7.07 -18.17 2.66
C SER A 83 6.82 -19.58 3.21
N THR A 84 7.41 -19.88 4.35
CA THR A 84 7.16 -21.08 5.16
C THR A 84 6.24 -20.77 6.34
N TYR A 85 6.13 -19.50 6.72
CA TYR A 85 5.19 -19.00 7.75
C TYR A 85 4.76 -17.58 7.41
N ILE A 86 3.47 -17.29 7.58
CA ILE A 86 2.88 -15.98 7.34
C ILE A 86 1.97 -15.66 8.52
N ILE A 87 2.12 -14.45 9.07
CA ILE A 87 1.15 -13.86 9.99
C ILE A 87 0.90 -12.41 9.59
N GLY A 88 -0.37 -12.02 9.47
CA GLY A 88 -0.73 -10.66 9.07
C GLY A 88 -2.23 -10.45 8.99
N PHE A 89 -2.64 -9.25 8.62
CA PHE A 89 -4.03 -8.87 8.47
C PHE A 89 -4.19 -7.79 7.40
N ASP A 90 -5.33 -7.80 6.73
CA ASP A 90 -5.72 -6.75 5.78
C ASP A 90 -6.48 -5.63 6.50
N SER A 91 -6.46 -4.43 5.93
CA SER A 91 -7.21 -3.29 6.44
C SER A 91 -7.48 -2.27 5.34
N LEU A 92 -8.44 -1.38 5.59
CA LEU A 92 -8.73 -0.26 4.70
C LEU A 92 -8.85 1.04 5.51
N PRO A 93 -7.95 2.02 5.30
CA PRO A 93 -8.00 3.29 6.03
C PRO A 93 -9.29 4.07 5.76
N GLY A 94 -9.76 4.07 4.52
CA GLY A 94 -10.94 4.79 4.07
C GLY A 94 -11.19 4.61 2.58
N GLU A 95 -12.35 5.09 2.13
CA GLU A 95 -12.70 5.09 0.69
C GLU A 95 -11.64 5.80 -0.14
N GLY A 96 -11.39 5.28 -1.35
CA GLY A 96 -10.37 5.81 -2.25
C GLY A 96 -8.93 5.47 -1.88
N SER A 97 -8.69 4.70 -0.82
CA SER A 97 -7.38 4.09 -0.55
C SER A 97 -7.31 2.65 -1.08
N GLU A 98 -6.11 2.19 -1.38
CA GLU A 98 -5.83 0.75 -1.48
C GLU A 98 -5.78 0.12 -0.08
N THR A 99 -5.81 -1.22 -0.02
CA THR A 99 -5.74 -1.95 1.24
C THR A 99 -4.28 -2.23 1.64
N PRO A 100 -3.77 -1.62 2.72
CA PRO A 100 -2.52 -2.04 3.34
C PRO A 100 -2.70 -3.38 4.06
N ILE A 101 -1.80 -4.32 3.80
CA ILE A 101 -1.67 -5.55 4.56
C ILE A 101 -0.43 -5.43 5.44
N PHE A 102 -0.60 -5.55 6.75
CA PHE A 102 0.51 -5.55 7.70
C PHE A 102 0.79 -6.98 8.15
N GLY A 103 2.05 -7.40 8.10
CA GLY A 103 2.41 -8.77 8.46
C GLY A 103 3.90 -8.98 8.64
N LEU A 104 4.25 -10.23 8.92
CA LEU A 104 5.61 -10.76 8.91
C LEU A 104 5.56 -12.17 8.30
N ALA A 105 6.56 -12.47 7.49
CA ALA A 105 6.74 -13.79 6.91
C ALA A 105 8.19 -14.23 7.00
N THR A 106 8.41 -15.54 7.06
CA THR A 106 9.75 -16.14 6.93
C THR A 106 9.75 -17.16 5.80
N HIS A 107 10.92 -17.41 5.23
CA HIS A 107 11.09 -18.18 3.99
C HIS A 107 12.00 -19.40 4.18
N SER A 108 12.72 -19.46 5.30
CA SER A 108 13.50 -20.63 5.68
C SER A 108 12.63 -21.64 6.44
N GLU A 109 13.11 -22.88 6.55
CA GLU A 109 12.55 -23.82 7.52
C GLU A 109 12.49 -23.19 8.92
N ILE A 110 11.36 -23.40 9.61
CA ILE A 110 11.11 -22.81 10.91
C ILE A 110 12.05 -23.41 11.95
N LYS A 111 12.85 -22.53 12.56
CA LYS A 111 13.76 -22.81 13.66
C LYS A 111 13.26 -22.13 14.93
N ASP A 112 13.99 -22.31 16.04
CA ASP A 112 13.72 -21.61 17.31
C ASP A 112 13.66 -20.08 17.12
N VAL A 113 14.52 -19.54 16.26
CA VAL A 113 14.52 -18.15 15.82
C VAL A 113 14.68 -18.06 14.32
N ASN A 114 14.04 -17.07 13.70
CA ASN A 114 13.99 -16.89 12.26
C ASN A 114 14.19 -15.42 11.90
N ASP A 115 14.55 -15.19 10.64
CA ASP A 115 14.51 -13.88 10.03
C ASP A 115 13.15 -13.69 9.37
N TRP A 116 12.52 -12.58 9.69
CA TRP A 116 11.20 -12.21 9.20
C TRP A 116 11.32 -10.99 8.31
N MET A 117 10.50 -10.96 7.28
CA MET A 117 10.34 -9.80 6.41
C MET A 117 8.90 -9.61 5.97
N TRP A 118 8.61 -8.42 5.49
CA TRP A 118 7.34 -8.08 4.86
C TRP A 118 7.55 -6.95 3.87
N THR A 119 6.73 -6.92 2.81
CA THR A 119 6.65 -5.76 1.93
C THR A 119 5.19 -5.34 1.78
N GLY A 120 4.94 -4.04 1.85
CA GLY A 120 3.61 -3.48 1.76
C GLY A 120 3.61 -2.16 1.00
N PHE A 121 2.44 -1.80 0.48
CA PHE A 121 2.19 -0.45 0.00
C PHE A 121 0.73 -0.08 0.23
N CYS A 122 0.45 1.22 0.22
CA CYS A 122 -0.90 1.74 0.25
C CYS A 122 -0.96 3.03 -0.57
N LYS A 123 -1.64 2.99 -1.72
CA LYS A 123 -2.00 4.22 -2.43
C LYS A 123 -3.12 4.92 -1.69
N THR A 124 -2.92 6.19 -1.39
CA THR A 124 -3.90 7.02 -0.67
C THR A 124 -4.43 8.16 -1.53
N GLN A 125 -3.87 8.38 -2.73
CA GLN A 125 -4.22 9.51 -3.59
C GLN A 125 -5.73 9.69 -3.81
N TYR A 126 -6.46 8.62 -4.12
CA TYR A 126 -7.88 8.74 -4.46
C TYR A 126 -8.80 8.98 -3.26
N ALA A 127 -8.29 8.82 -2.03
CA ALA A 127 -9.00 9.23 -0.83
C ALA A 127 -9.27 10.75 -0.79
N SER A 128 -8.56 11.52 -1.62
CA SER A 128 -8.77 12.96 -1.82
C SER A 128 -9.97 13.32 -2.68
N ASN A 129 -10.68 12.35 -3.26
CA ASN A 129 -11.89 12.60 -4.04
C ASN A 129 -13.00 13.20 -3.14
N PRO A 130 -13.65 14.31 -3.53
CA PRO A 130 -14.78 14.89 -2.80
C PRO A 130 -15.89 13.89 -2.43
N GLU A 131 -16.17 12.90 -3.27
CA GLU A 131 -17.17 11.85 -2.98
C GLU A 131 -16.80 10.97 -1.79
N TYR A 132 -15.50 10.87 -1.48
CA TYR A 132 -14.97 10.09 -0.37
C TYR A 132 -14.62 10.95 0.85
N GLY A 133 -14.95 12.24 0.84
CA GLY A 133 -14.64 13.18 1.94
C GLY A 133 -13.47 14.12 1.66
N GLY A 134 -12.92 14.10 0.44
CA GLY A 134 -11.96 15.09 -0.01
C GLY A 134 -10.64 15.06 0.75
N LEU A 135 -10.04 16.25 0.92
CA LEU A 135 -8.72 16.38 1.55
C LEU A 135 -8.67 15.84 2.99
N GLU A 136 -9.75 15.97 3.75
CA GLU A 136 -9.83 15.47 5.12
C GLU A 136 -9.73 13.94 5.17
N ASN A 137 -10.44 13.25 4.27
CA ASN A 137 -10.35 11.79 4.17
C ASN A 137 -8.96 11.34 3.69
N PHE A 138 -8.35 12.06 2.74
CA PHE A 138 -6.96 11.81 2.34
C PHE A 138 -5.99 11.89 3.53
N LEU A 139 -6.03 12.99 4.28
CA LEU A 139 -5.17 13.17 5.45
C LEU A 139 -5.43 12.08 6.49
N LYS A 140 -6.69 11.75 6.78
CA LYS A 140 -7.03 10.64 7.67
C LYS A 140 -6.37 9.33 7.21
N CYS A 141 -6.57 8.95 5.95
CA CYS A 141 -6.07 7.69 5.41
C CYS A 141 -4.55 7.62 5.45
N HIS A 142 -3.88 8.67 4.97
CA HIS A 142 -2.43 8.73 4.90
C HIS A 142 -1.77 8.70 6.29
N LEU A 143 -2.28 9.51 7.23
CA LEU A 143 -1.77 9.56 8.60
C LEU A 143 -2.05 8.28 9.39
N LEU A 144 -3.12 7.54 9.08
CA LEU A 144 -3.37 6.23 9.66
C LEU A 144 -2.29 5.22 9.28
N ILE A 145 -1.86 5.19 8.02
CA ILE A 145 -0.76 4.33 7.59
C ILE A 145 0.52 4.70 8.34
N VAL A 146 0.89 5.99 8.33
CA VAL A 146 2.09 6.47 9.01
C VAL A 146 2.08 6.11 10.50
N LYS A 147 0.94 6.23 11.17
CA LYS A 147 0.78 5.84 12.57
C LYS A 147 0.96 4.33 12.81
N MET A 148 0.51 3.49 11.88
CA MET A 148 0.76 2.05 11.94
C MET A 148 2.24 1.71 11.74
N LEU A 149 2.91 2.41 10.83
CA LEU A 149 4.34 2.25 10.59
C LEU A 149 5.17 2.70 11.80
N ASP A 150 4.87 3.88 12.38
CA ASP A 150 5.49 4.35 13.63
C ASP A 150 5.35 3.29 14.74
N ALA A 151 4.15 2.74 14.93
CA ALA A 151 3.90 1.71 15.93
C ALA A 151 4.67 0.41 15.67
N ALA A 152 4.85 0.01 14.40
CA ALA A 152 5.67 -1.15 14.06
C ALA A 152 7.13 -0.92 14.50
N CYS A 153 7.66 0.27 14.24
CA CYS A 153 9.02 0.61 14.63
C CYS A 153 9.16 0.69 16.16
N GLU A 154 8.18 1.25 16.88
CA GLU A 154 8.14 1.26 18.35
C GLU A 154 8.08 -0.15 18.96
N LEU A 155 7.42 -1.09 18.28
CA LEU A 155 7.41 -2.51 18.66
C LEU A 155 8.74 -3.22 18.35
N GLY A 156 9.73 -2.54 17.80
CA GLY A 156 11.04 -3.09 17.47
C GLY A 156 11.03 -3.93 16.19
N ILE A 157 10.17 -3.60 15.23
CA ILE A 157 10.30 -4.03 13.83
C ILE A 157 11.13 -2.98 13.10
N THR A 158 12.14 -3.37 12.33
CA THR A 158 12.85 -2.42 11.47
C THR A 158 11.94 -2.05 10.31
N CYS A 159 11.72 -0.75 10.09
CA CYS A 159 10.88 -0.23 9.02
C CYS A 159 11.75 0.51 8.01
N ASP A 160 11.73 0.08 6.75
CA ASP A 160 12.14 0.91 5.61
C ASP A 160 10.87 1.48 4.98
N VAL A 161 10.80 2.80 4.77
CA VAL A 161 9.57 3.46 4.30
C VAL A 161 9.95 4.47 3.24
N THR A 162 9.26 4.41 2.11
CA THR A 162 9.33 5.40 1.05
C THR A 162 7.93 5.98 0.87
N ASP A 163 7.74 7.23 1.26
CA ASP A 163 6.48 7.94 1.13
C ASP A 163 6.56 8.97 0.00
N GLU A 164 5.83 8.73 -1.09
CA GLU A 164 5.75 9.67 -2.22
C GLU A 164 5.12 11.02 -1.82
N GLY A 165 4.41 11.08 -0.69
CA GLY A 165 3.89 12.31 -0.10
C GLY A 165 4.92 13.12 0.69
N GLY A 166 6.06 12.53 1.06
CA GLY A 166 7.13 13.13 1.85
C GLY A 166 6.79 13.40 3.32
N TYR A 167 5.63 12.94 3.80
CA TYR A 167 5.23 13.10 5.19
C TYR A 167 6.01 12.15 6.10
N TRP A 168 6.43 10.98 5.60
CA TRP A 168 7.23 10.04 6.38
C TRP A 168 8.51 10.69 6.93
N GLU A 169 9.18 11.51 6.13
CA GLU A 169 10.46 12.13 6.48
C GLU A 169 10.25 13.48 7.17
N ASN A 170 9.36 14.31 6.62
CA ASN A 170 9.27 15.71 7.01
C ASN A 170 8.24 15.97 8.12
N ARG A 171 7.29 15.03 8.32
CA ARG A 171 6.14 15.18 9.23
C ARG A 171 5.39 16.50 9.02
N ASN A 172 5.38 17.01 7.78
CA ASN A 172 4.82 18.31 7.43
C ASN A 172 3.48 18.14 6.69
N ILE A 173 2.39 18.48 7.37
CA ILE A 173 1.03 18.38 6.82
C ILE A 173 0.84 19.32 5.62
N GLU A 174 1.38 20.55 5.67
CA GLU A 174 1.20 21.52 4.59
C GLU A 174 1.89 21.06 3.30
N GLU A 175 3.07 20.47 3.43
CA GLU A 175 3.81 19.88 2.32
C GLU A 175 3.06 18.68 1.74
N LEU A 176 2.57 17.77 2.59
CA LEU A 176 1.75 16.63 2.16
C LEU A 176 0.50 17.09 1.37
N VAL A 177 -0.19 18.13 1.84
CA VAL A 177 -1.35 18.74 1.17
C VAL A 177 -0.96 19.36 -0.17
N SER A 178 0.20 20.03 -0.24
CA SER A 178 0.73 20.57 -1.50
C SER A 178 1.03 19.45 -2.50
N ASN A 179 1.69 18.38 -2.04
CA ASN A 179 2.13 17.27 -2.87
C ASN A 179 0.95 16.50 -3.47
N ILE A 180 -0.12 16.23 -2.70
CA ILE A 180 -1.32 15.58 -3.25
C ILE A 180 -2.03 16.45 -4.28
N ARG A 181 -2.09 17.77 -4.08
CA ARG A 181 -2.67 18.70 -5.07
C ARG A 181 -1.89 18.67 -6.37
N GLN A 182 -0.56 18.74 -6.30
CA GLN A 182 0.30 18.67 -7.48
C GLN A 182 0.15 17.33 -8.21
N HIS A 183 0.11 16.21 -7.49
CA HIS A 183 -0.13 14.89 -8.07
C HIS A 183 -1.49 14.78 -8.77
N ASN A 184 -2.55 15.33 -8.16
CA ASN A 184 -3.88 15.33 -8.79
C ASN A 184 -3.92 16.19 -10.06
N ILE A 185 -3.25 17.34 -10.08
CA ILE A 185 -3.12 18.20 -11.27
C ILE A 185 -2.34 17.48 -12.37
N LEU A 186 -1.18 16.89 -12.05
CA LEU A 186 -0.36 16.15 -13.00
C LEU A 186 -1.11 14.96 -13.60
N MET A 187 -1.79 14.17 -12.75
CA MET A 187 -2.60 13.04 -13.21
C MET A 187 -3.77 13.49 -14.08
N ALA A 188 -4.45 14.59 -13.74
CA ALA A 188 -5.54 15.11 -14.55
C ALA A 188 -5.05 15.57 -15.92
N ALA A 189 -3.94 16.32 -15.98
CA ALA A 189 -3.37 16.80 -17.24
C ALA A 189 -2.81 15.67 -18.12
N LEU A 190 -2.09 14.71 -17.54
CA LEU A 190 -1.56 13.55 -18.28
C LEU A 190 -2.72 12.69 -18.83
N THR A 191 -3.69 12.38 -17.98
CA THR A 191 -4.82 11.52 -18.40
C THR A 191 -5.73 12.25 -19.40
N GLY A 192 -5.84 13.57 -19.27
CA GLY A 192 -6.49 14.45 -20.23
C GLY A 192 -5.85 14.48 -21.61
N GLN A 193 -4.53 14.65 -21.68
CA GLN A 193 -3.78 14.58 -22.94
C GLN A 193 -3.90 13.21 -23.61
N ILE A 194 -3.77 12.12 -22.84
CA ILE A 194 -3.92 10.76 -23.37
C ILE A 194 -5.37 10.53 -23.88
N LYS A 195 -6.38 11.07 -23.18
CA LYS A 195 -7.78 11.02 -23.62
C LYS A 195 -7.97 11.75 -24.95
N ASP A 196 -7.43 12.96 -25.08
CA ASP A 196 -7.52 13.76 -26.31
C ASP A 196 -6.82 13.05 -27.48
N ASP A 197 -5.60 12.54 -27.27
CA ASP A 197 -4.83 11.83 -28.30
C ASP A 197 -5.50 10.52 -28.74
N LEU A 198 -6.10 9.77 -27.81
CA LEU A 198 -6.85 8.55 -28.13
C LEU A 198 -8.25 8.82 -28.71
N ALA A 199 -8.87 9.96 -28.38
CA ALA A 199 -10.10 10.42 -29.05
C ALA A 199 -9.84 10.73 -30.54
N VAL A 200 -8.65 11.24 -30.87
CA VAL A 200 -8.21 11.46 -32.26
C VAL A 200 -7.96 10.15 -33.02
N LEU A 201 -7.54 9.08 -32.32
CA LEU A 201 -7.17 7.79 -32.91
C LEU A 201 -8.31 6.76 -33.00
N GLY A 202 -9.49 7.06 -32.45
CA GLY A 202 -10.67 6.20 -32.50
C GLY A 202 -10.85 5.36 -31.23
N ASN A 203 -11.96 5.65 -30.53
CA ASN A 203 -12.48 5.10 -29.27
C ASN A 203 -11.81 3.82 -28.70
N ILE A 204 -10.82 4.03 -27.84
CA ILE A 204 -10.53 3.12 -26.73
C ILE A 204 -10.92 3.85 -25.44
N PRO A 205 -11.91 3.37 -24.66
CA PRO A 205 -12.23 3.98 -23.38
C PRO A 205 -11.08 3.74 -22.41
N ILE A 206 -10.35 4.80 -22.05
CA ILE A 206 -9.37 4.77 -20.98
C ILE A 206 -10.14 4.75 -19.66
N LEU A 207 -9.94 3.71 -18.85
CA LEU A 207 -10.43 3.68 -17.48
C LEU A 207 -9.34 4.27 -16.58
N SER A 208 -9.53 5.50 -16.14
CA SER A 208 -8.68 6.15 -15.13
C SER A 208 -9.57 6.77 -14.06
N PRO A 209 -9.44 6.37 -12.78
CA PRO A 209 -10.30 6.88 -11.70
C PRO A 209 -10.26 8.42 -11.53
N ILE A 210 -9.23 9.09 -12.05
CA ILE A 210 -9.16 10.56 -12.04
C ILE A 210 -10.25 11.20 -12.93
N PHE A 211 -10.78 10.50 -13.94
CA PHE A 211 -11.86 11.03 -14.78
C PHE A 211 -13.17 11.19 -14.02
N ASP A 212 -13.37 10.42 -12.97
CA ASP A 212 -14.57 10.49 -12.13
C ASP A 212 -14.47 11.61 -11.09
N TYR A 213 -13.37 12.39 -11.06
CA TYR A 213 -13.26 13.54 -10.17
C TYR A 213 -14.22 14.65 -10.61
N PRO A 214 -15.11 15.17 -9.71
CA PRO A 214 -16.05 16.22 -10.07
C PRO A 214 -15.41 17.51 -10.59
N ASN A 215 -14.15 17.76 -10.24
CA ASN A 215 -13.36 18.92 -10.69
C ASN A 215 -12.26 18.55 -11.70
N PHE A 216 -12.38 17.40 -12.39
CA PHE A 216 -11.39 16.93 -13.36
C PHE A 216 -11.01 17.99 -14.40
N GLU A 217 -11.99 18.62 -15.05
CA GLU A 217 -11.74 19.63 -16.10
C GLU A 217 -10.92 20.83 -15.58
N HIS A 218 -11.08 21.17 -14.30
CA HIS A 218 -10.30 22.24 -13.68
C HIS A 218 -8.86 21.82 -13.41
N LEU A 219 -8.66 20.62 -12.83
CA LEU A 219 -7.34 20.05 -12.58
C LEU A 219 -6.55 19.87 -13.88
N GLU A 220 -7.22 19.43 -14.94
CA GLU A 220 -6.67 19.29 -16.28
C GLU A 220 -6.24 20.65 -16.86
N ALA A 221 -7.12 21.65 -16.78
CA ALA A 221 -6.83 23.00 -17.27
C ALA A 221 -5.66 23.66 -16.52
N GLU A 222 -5.57 23.47 -15.19
CA GLU A 222 -4.45 23.96 -14.39
C GLU A 222 -3.13 23.28 -14.77
N GLY A 223 -3.15 21.96 -15.03
CA GLY A 223 -1.94 21.24 -15.42
C GLY A 223 -1.46 21.57 -16.85
N ARG A 224 -2.35 21.96 -17.76
CA ARG A 224 -1.98 22.48 -19.09
C ARG A 224 -1.37 23.89 -19.05
N GLN A 225 -1.57 24.63 -17.96
CA GLN A 225 -1.11 26.03 -17.81
C GLN A 225 0.26 26.18 -17.15
N LYS A 226 0.87 25.12 -16.62
CA LYS A 226 2.26 25.13 -16.14
C LYS A 226 3.20 24.66 -17.26
N PRO A 227 3.86 25.54 -18.03
CA PRO A 227 5.05 25.16 -18.79
C PRO A 227 6.23 24.94 -17.83
N ASP A 228 7.15 24.06 -18.24
CA ASP A 228 8.36 23.59 -17.54
C ASP A 228 9.05 24.59 -16.59
#